data_AF-A0A5B9CHF7-F1
#
_entry.id   AF-A0A5B9CHF7-F1
#
_cell.length_a   1.000
_cell.length_b   1.000
_cell.length_c   1.000
_cell.angle_alpha   90.00
_cell.angle_beta   90.00
_cell.angle_gamma   90.00
#
_symmetry.space_group_name_H-M   'P 1'
#
loop_
_entity.id
_entity.type
_entity.pdbx_description
1 polymer ?
#
loop_
_entity_poly.entity_id
_entity_poly.type
_entity_poly.pdbx_seq_one_letter_code
_entity_poly.pdbx_strand_id
1 'polypeptide(L)'
;ILDPETGKDMSPYEAYTRGMIDRSQYIHLQELECDWEEITTLGPNGEVSVLLDKKSGKQYSIDDALRFKRITTEEYQFYKEGKIPISEFALLVAGETKQNSCLSIGSIIAKSPISSPVFQQKQSFFSSSPQIAFCDDTFPIAGVYDTTYDNKYNIKSSLSKKLVDPMTAQKLL
;
A
#
# COMPACT_ATOMS: atom_id res chain seq x y z
N ILE A 1 8.89 -4.05 -16.55
CA ILE A 1 10.17 -4.79 -16.46
C ILE A 1 11.25 -3.86 -16.97
N LEU A 2 12.43 -3.79 -16.36
CA LEU A 2 13.51 -2.93 -16.85
C LEU A 2 14.43 -3.70 -17.79
N ASP A 3 14.70 -3.11 -18.95
CA ASP A 3 15.70 -3.59 -19.90
C ASP A 3 17.12 -3.35 -19.31
N PRO A 4 17.96 -4.38 -19.13
CA PRO A 4 19.29 -4.24 -18.55
C PRO A 4 20.28 -3.50 -19.46
N GLU A 5 20.07 -3.49 -20.78
CA GLU A 5 20.96 -2.80 -21.71
C GLU A 5 20.58 -1.33 -21.87
N THR A 6 19.28 -1.05 -21.98
CA THR A 6 18.80 0.31 -22.26
C THR A 6 18.34 1.07 -21.01
N GLY A 7 18.11 0.37 -19.89
CA GLY A 7 17.57 0.93 -18.65
C GLY A 7 16.12 1.40 -18.75
N LYS A 8 15.43 1.11 -19.85
CA LYS A 8 14.05 1.55 -20.09
C LYS A 8 13.04 0.53 -19.62
N ASP A 9 11.84 1.01 -19.31
CA ASP A 9 10.69 0.15 -19.06
C ASP A 9 10.27 -0.62 -20.32
N MET A 10 9.89 -1.87 -20.10
CA MET A 10 9.47 -2.85 -21.08
C MET A 10 8.25 -3.59 -20.54
N SER A 11 7.31 -3.92 -21.43
CA SER A 11 6.12 -4.70 -21.11
C SER A 11 6.46 -6.18 -20.79
N PRO A 12 5.63 -6.89 -20.00
CA PRO A 12 5.79 -8.33 -19.78
C PRO A 12 5.84 -9.15 -21.07
N TYR A 13 5.04 -8.77 -22.08
CA TYR A 13 5.02 -9.44 -23.37
C TYR A 13 6.34 -9.28 -24.14
N GLU A 14 6.91 -8.08 -24.18
CA GLU A 14 8.22 -7.84 -24.80
C GLU A 14 9.33 -8.61 -24.07
N ALA A 15 9.32 -8.64 -22.74
CA ALA A 15 10.32 -9.41 -21.99
C ALA A 15 10.22 -10.91 -22.25
N TYR A 16 9.00 -11.45 -22.40
CA TYR A 16 8.78 -12.85 -22.74
C TYR A 16 9.29 -13.17 -24.16
N THR A 17 8.94 -12.34 -25.14
CA THR A 17 9.39 -12.53 -26.54
C THR A 17 10.90 -12.39 -26.70
N ARG A 18 11.56 -11.57 -25.88
CA ARG A 18 13.02 -11.46 -25.80
C ARG A 18 13.68 -12.56 -24.94
N GLY A 19 12.91 -13.47 -24.34
CA GLY A 19 13.40 -14.58 -23.52
C GLY A 19 13.97 -14.17 -22.15
N MET A 20 13.67 -12.96 -21.68
CA MET A 20 14.14 -12.44 -20.39
C MET A 20 13.37 -13.02 -19.21
N ILE A 21 12.13 -13.40 -19.45
CA ILE A 21 11.25 -14.08 -18.50
C ILE A 21 10.68 -15.34 -19.16
N ASP A 22 10.47 -16.37 -18.36
CA ASP A 22 9.82 -17.59 -18.84
C ASP A 22 8.29 -17.44 -18.93
N ARG A 23 7.63 -18.45 -19.50
CA ARG A 23 6.17 -18.46 -19.66
C ARG A 23 5.42 -18.37 -18.33
N SER A 24 5.93 -18.97 -17.25
CA SER A 24 5.28 -18.95 -15.94
C SER A 24 5.32 -17.54 -15.32
N GLN A 25 6.48 -16.87 -15.43
CA GLN A 25 6.67 -15.49 -14.99
C GLN A 25 5.80 -14.53 -15.81
N TYR A 26 5.74 -14.71 -17.13
CA TYR A 26 4.86 -13.92 -17.99
C TYR A 26 3.38 -14.03 -17.58
N ILE A 27 2.88 -15.25 -17.38
CA ILE A 27 1.50 -15.48 -16.94
C ILE A 27 1.27 -14.80 -15.59
N HIS A 28 2.19 -14.95 -14.63
CA HIS A 28 2.08 -14.31 -13.32
C HIS A 28 2.04 -12.77 -13.42
N LEU A 29 2.86 -12.17 -14.29
CA LEU A 29 2.82 -10.72 -14.50
C LEU A 29 1.51 -10.26 -15.15
N GLN A 30 0.98 -11.00 -16.13
CA GLN A 30 -0.36 -10.72 -16.66
C GLN A 30 -1.45 -10.84 -15.59
N GLU A 31 -1.29 -11.75 -14.63
CA GLU A 31 -2.17 -11.87 -13.46
C GLU A 31 -2.07 -10.68 -12.50
N LEU A 32 -1.03 -9.87 -12.57
CA LEU A 32 -0.87 -8.65 -11.76
C LEU A 32 -1.29 -7.37 -12.51
N GLU A 33 -1.34 -7.40 -13.84
CA GLU A 33 -1.86 -6.29 -14.62
C GLU A 33 -3.35 -6.07 -14.30
N CYS A 34 -3.69 -4.83 -13.92
CA CYS A 34 -5.05 -4.35 -13.80
C CYS A 34 -5.19 -3.15 -14.75
N ASP A 35 -6.07 -3.27 -15.74
CA ASP A 35 -6.29 -2.24 -16.75
C ASP A 35 -7.72 -1.73 -16.60
N TRP A 36 -7.84 -0.52 -16.03
CA TRP A 36 -9.11 0.13 -15.74
C TRP A 36 -9.42 1.18 -16.80
N GLU A 37 -10.66 1.21 -17.26
CA GLU A 37 -11.15 2.18 -18.24
C GLU A 37 -12.46 2.83 -17.74
N GLU A 38 -12.56 4.16 -17.82
CA GLU A 38 -13.82 4.87 -17.61
C GLU A 38 -14.60 4.88 -18.93
N ILE A 39 -15.79 4.31 -18.92
CA ILE A 39 -16.71 4.34 -20.05
C ILE A 39 -17.90 5.19 -19.65
N THR A 40 -18.14 6.21 -20.45
CA THR A 40 -19.27 7.11 -20.28
C THR A 40 -20.22 6.97 -21.45
N THR A 41 -21.47 6.60 -21.16
CA THR A 41 -22.49 6.36 -22.19
C THR A 41 -23.71 7.23 -21.95
N LEU A 42 -24.30 7.75 -23.02
CA LEU A 42 -25.57 8.49 -22.95
C LEU A 42 -26.72 7.50 -22.92
N GLY A 43 -27.32 7.34 -21.75
CA GLY A 43 -28.55 6.57 -21.55
C GLY A 43 -29.81 7.43 -21.69
N PRO A 44 -30.99 6.80 -21.72
CA PRO A 44 -32.27 7.51 -21.78
C PRO A 44 -32.55 8.42 -20.58
N ASN A 45 -31.87 8.17 -19.44
CA ASN A 45 -32.00 8.95 -18.21
C ASN A 45 -30.84 9.94 -17.99
N GLY A 46 -29.96 10.12 -18.97
CA GLY A 46 -28.76 10.94 -18.86
C GLY A 46 -27.47 10.14 -19.05
N GLU A 47 -26.35 10.77 -18.71
CA GLU A 47 -25.02 10.18 -18.80
C GLU A 47 -24.80 9.14 -17.71
N VAL A 48 -24.37 7.94 -18.09
CA VAL A 48 -24.03 6.84 -17.19
C VAL A 48 -22.53 6.58 -17.31
N SER A 49 -21.82 6.75 -16.19
CA SER A 49 -20.38 6.51 -16.12
C SER A 49 -20.08 5.25 -15.32
N VAL A 50 -19.28 4.37 -15.92
CA VAL A 50 -18.86 3.09 -15.34
C VAL A 50 -17.35 2.92 -15.43
N LEU A 51 -16.76 2.28 -14.43
CA LEU A 51 -15.38 1.78 -14.52
C LEU A 51 -15.41 0.33 -14.99
N LEU A 52 -14.69 0.03 -16.06
CA LEU A 52 -14.49 -1.31 -16.61
C LEU A 52 -13.12 -1.82 -16.20
N ASP A 53 -13.08 -2.97 -15.53
CA ASP A 53 -11.87 -3.78 -15.42
C ASP A 53 -11.75 -4.61 -16.70
N LYS A 54 -10.83 -4.24 -17.60
CA LYS A 54 -10.68 -4.91 -18.90
C LYS A 54 -10.24 -6.36 -18.80
N LYS A 55 -9.65 -6.75 -17.68
CA LYS A 55 -9.18 -8.12 -17.46
C LYS A 55 -10.31 -9.04 -17.05
N SER A 56 -11.15 -8.61 -16.10
CA SER A 56 -12.30 -9.42 -15.65
C SER A 56 -13.58 -9.17 -16.44
N GLY A 57 -13.65 -8.06 -17.18
CA GLY A 57 -14.86 -7.56 -17.85
C GLY A 57 -15.90 -6.99 -16.88
N LYS A 58 -15.60 -6.90 -15.58
CA LYS A 58 -16.52 -6.37 -14.58
C LYS A 58 -16.68 -4.87 -14.74
N GLN A 59 -17.91 -4.41 -14.61
CA GLN A 59 -18.27 -3.01 -14.66
C GLN A 59 -18.76 -2.55 -13.29
N TYR A 60 -18.35 -1.36 -12.89
CA TYR A 60 -18.75 -0.76 -11.63
C TYR A 60 -19.31 0.63 -11.88
N SER A 61 -20.59 0.83 -11.54
CA SER A 61 -21.24 2.13 -11.71
C SER A 61 -20.74 3.13 -10.66
N ILE A 62 -20.32 4.30 -11.15
CA ILE A 62 -19.90 5.43 -10.31
C ILE A 62 -21.11 5.98 -9.54
N ASP A 63 -22.27 6.09 -10.20
CA ASP A 63 -23.51 6.53 -9.57
C ASP A 63 -23.93 5.59 -8.42
N ASP A 64 -23.82 4.27 -8.62
CA ASP A 64 -24.07 3.31 -7.54
C ASP A 64 -23.08 3.48 -6.40
N ALA A 65 -21.80 3.69 -6.69
CA ALA A 65 -20.81 3.94 -5.65
C ALA A 65 -21.13 5.20 -4.82
N LEU A 66 -21.62 6.27 -5.44
CA LEU A 66 -22.11 7.47 -4.74
C LEU A 66 -23.38 7.17 -3.93
N ARG A 67 -24.37 6.48 -4.52
CA ARG A 67 -25.63 6.10 -3.85
C ARG A 67 -25.40 5.24 -2.62
N PHE A 68 -24.51 4.26 -2.71
CA PHE A 68 -24.15 3.37 -1.62
C PHE A 68 -23.07 3.93 -0.69
N LYS A 69 -22.64 5.19 -0.89
CA LYS A 69 -21.60 5.86 -0.10
C LYS A 69 -20.28 5.07 -0.03
N ARG A 70 -19.93 4.35 -1.10
CA ARG A 70 -18.60 3.75 -1.30
C ARG A 70 -17.56 4.79 -1.66
N ILE A 71 -18.00 5.85 -2.33
CA ILE A 71 -17.22 7.06 -2.61
C ILE A 71 -18.01 8.30 -2.20
N THR A 72 -17.31 9.37 -1.84
CA THR A 72 -17.92 10.68 -1.60
C THR A 72 -17.91 11.55 -2.86
N THR A 73 -18.72 12.61 -2.85
CA THR A 73 -18.75 13.58 -3.95
C THR A 73 -17.40 14.29 -4.10
N GLU A 74 -16.70 14.55 -3.00
CA GLU A 74 -15.37 15.17 -3.00
C GLU A 74 -14.31 14.24 -3.63
N GLU A 75 -14.34 12.96 -3.31
CA GLU A 75 -13.45 11.95 -3.91
C GLU A 75 -13.69 11.83 -5.41
N TYR A 76 -14.95 11.82 -5.84
CA TYR A 76 -15.29 11.84 -7.26
C TYR A 76 -14.77 13.10 -7.95
N GLN A 77 -14.88 14.26 -7.30
CA GLN A 77 -14.37 15.51 -7.85
C GLN A 77 -12.84 15.49 -7.98
N PHE A 78 -12.11 14.97 -6.99
CA PHE A 78 -10.66 14.80 -7.07
C PHE A 78 -10.25 13.83 -8.18
N TYR A 79 -11.02 12.77 -8.42
CA TYR A 79 -10.81 11.90 -9.57
C TYR A 79 -11.00 12.66 -10.89
N LYS A 80 -12.07 13.43 -11.07
CA LYS A 80 -12.29 14.24 -12.29
C LYS A 80 -11.24 15.32 -12.50
N GLU A 81 -10.65 15.84 -11.42
CA GLU A 81 -9.53 16.79 -11.46
C GLU A 81 -8.17 16.11 -11.73
N GLY A 82 -8.14 14.78 -11.88
CA GLY A 82 -6.92 13.99 -12.09
C GLY A 82 -6.01 13.88 -10.86
N LYS A 83 -6.52 14.24 -9.68
CA LYS A 83 -5.78 14.14 -8.40
C LYS A 83 -5.78 12.72 -7.84
N ILE A 84 -6.74 11.88 -8.25
CA ILE A 84 -6.80 10.47 -7.89
C ILE A 84 -6.61 9.65 -9.18
N PRO A 85 -5.60 8.76 -9.25
CA PRO A 85 -5.44 7.84 -10.38
C PRO A 85 -6.63 6.90 -10.52
N ILE A 86 -6.96 6.51 -11.75
CA ILE A 86 -8.09 5.59 -12.03
C ILE A 86 -8.01 4.27 -11.26
N SER A 87 -6.80 3.73 -11.08
CA SER A 87 -6.59 2.51 -10.30
C SER A 87 -6.98 2.67 -8.83
N GLU A 88 -6.63 3.80 -8.21
CA GLU A 88 -7.01 4.09 -6.82
C GLU A 88 -8.52 4.35 -6.73
N PHE A 89 -9.08 5.14 -7.66
CA PHE A 89 -10.51 5.42 -7.70
C PHE A 89 -11.35 4.15 -7.91
N ALA A 90 -10.87 3.21 -8.74
CA ALA A 90 -11.54 1.94 -8.99
C ALA A 90 -11.67 1.07 -7.74
N LEU A 91 -10.67 1.07 -6.86
CA LEU A 91 -10.74 0.34 -5.58
C LEU A 91 -11.86 0.90 -4.69
N LEU A 92 -11.94 2.23 -4.60
CA LEU A 92 -12.99 2.91 -3.84
C LEU A 92 -14.39 2.57 -4.42
N VAL A 93 -14.54 2.66 -5.74
CA VAL A 93 -15.78 2.34 -6.45
C VAL A 93 -16.18 0.87 -6.30
N ALA A 94 -15.21 -0.06 -6.36
CA ALA A 94 -15.44 -1.49 -6.19
C ALA A 94 -15.94 -1.84 -4.77
N GLY A 95 -15.71 -0.96 -3.79
CA GLY A 95 -16.06 -1.18 -2.39
C GLY A 95 -14.96 -1.87 -1.60
N GLU A 96 -13.75 -1.94 -2.15
CA GLU A 96 -12.54 -2.21 -1.39
C GLU A 96 -12.18 -0.92 -0.67
N THR A 97 -12.86 -0.67 0.46
CA THR A 97 -12.46 0.40 1.36
C THR A 97 -11.02 0.14 1.77
N LYS A 98 -10.22 1.20 1.77
CA LYS A 98 -8.83 1.24 2.22
C LYS A 98 -8.77 0.78 3.68
N GLN A 99 -8.85 -0.52 3.94
CA GLN A 99 -7.94 -1.10 4.91
C GLN A 99 -6.59 -0.75 4.36
N ASN A 100 -5.78 -0.04 5.13
CA ASN A 100 -4.44 0.37 4.75
C ASN A 100 -3.62 -0.86 4.35
N SER A 101 -3.80 -1.37 3.13
CA SER A 101 -2.84 -2.18 2.42
C SER A 101 -1.75 -1.21 2.01
N CYS A 102 -0.98 -0.80 3.01
CA CYS A 102 0.45 -0.74 2.83
C CYS A 102 0.82 -2.09 2.20
N LEU A 103 0.85 -2.13 0.87
CA LEU A 103 1.71 -3.03 0.15
C LEU A 103 3.10 -2.65 0.64
N SER A 104 3.55 -3.27 1.72
CA SER A 104 4.91 -3.17 2.19
C SER A 104 5.78 -3.89 1.15
N ILE A 105 5.99 -3.22 0.02
CA ILE A 105 7.09 -3.48 -0.89
C ILE A 105 8.32 -2.97 -0.14
N GLY A 106 8.82 -3.75 0.82
CA GLY A 106 9.87 -3.26 1.70
C GLY A 106 10.56 -4.22 2.66
N SER A 107 10.15 -5.49 2.77
CA SER A 107 10.80 -6.40 3.75
C SER A 107 11.84 -7.36 3.17
N ILE A 108 12.17 -7.29 1.89
CA ILE A 108 13.22 -8.13 1.29
C ILE A 108 14.34 -7.21 0.79
N ILE A 109 15.23 -6.79 1.68
CA ILE A 109 16.70 -6.77 1.50
C ILE A 109 17.26 -6.51 2.90
N ALA A 110 17.48 -7.60 3.62
CA ALA A 110 18.36 -7.63 4.77
C ALA A 110 19.79 -7.43 4.29
N LYS A 111 20.39 -6.26 4.51
CA LYS A 111 21.85 -6.07 4.67
C LYS A 111 22.15 -4.80 5.50
N SER A 112 22.41 -5.00 6.79
CA SER A 112 23.33 -4.13 7.55
C SER A 112 24.78 -4.44 7.12
N PRO A 113 25.84 -3.66 7.45
CA PRO A 113 25.94 -2.63 8.49
C PRO A 113 26.68 -1.33 8.07
N ILE A 114 26.74 -0.31 8.94
CA ILE A 114 27.96 0.49 9.26
C ILE A 114 27.65 1.45 10.43
N SER A 115 28.50 1.37 11.46
CA SER A 115 28.62 2.28 12.60
C SER A 115 29.03 3.70 12.19
N SER A 116 28.54 4.73 12.90
CA SER A 116 29.36 5.68 13.71
C SER A 116 28.53 6.85 14.25
N PRO A 117 28.95 7.50 15.37
CA PRO A 117 28.10 8.35 16.21
C PRO A 117 28.33 9.86 15.97
N VAL A 118 27.31 10.72 16.08
CA VAL A 118 27.47 12.14 16.48
C VAL A 118 26.17 12.69 17.10
N PHE A 119 26.39 13.48 18.14
CA PHE A 119 25.47 14.20 19.04
C PHE A 119 24.56 15.26 18.39
N GLN A 120 23.38 15.43 19.01
CA GLN A 120 22.60 16.65 19.29
C GLN A 120 22.51 17.76 18.23
N GLN A 121 21.28 18.05 17.75
CA GLN A 121 20.75 19.43 17.84
C GLN A 121 19.21 19.46 17.77
N LYS A 122 18.60 20.09 18.78
CA LYS A 122 17.19 20.53 18.80
C LYS A 122 16.93 21.49 17.64
N GLN A 123 15.86 21.30 16.86
CA GLN A 123 15.03 22.39 16.34
C GLN A 123 13.57 21.94 16.23
N SER A 124 12.70 22.64 16.95
CA SER A 124 11.24 22.57 16.88
C SER A 124 10.78 23.64 15.89
N PHE A 125 9.97 23.29 14.88
CA PHE A 125 9.24 24.25 14.07
C PHE A 125 7.96 23.63 13.44
N PHE A 126 6.80 24.15 13.89
CA PHE A 126 5.43 24.19 13.28
C PHE A 126 4.71 22.85 12.97
N SER A 127 3.39 22.66 13.10
CA SER A 127 2.24 23.43 13.62
C SER A 127 1.06 22.44 13.77
N SER A 128 0.12 22.77 14.66
CA SER A 128 -1.09 22.01 15.00
C SER A 128 -1.97 21.60 13.79
N SER A 129 -2.24 20.30 13.65
CA SER A 129 -3.40 19.75 12.94
C SER A 129 -3.88 18.47 13.63
N PRO A 130 -5.19 18.11 13.51
CA PRO A 130 -5.85 17.19 14.43
C PRO A 130 -5.21 15.81 14.34
N GLN A 131 -5.00 15.24 15.52
CA GLN A 131 -4.44 13.93 15.79
C GLN A 131 -4.97 12.90 14.77
N ILE A 132 -4.12 12.53 13.81
CA ILE A 132 -4.24 11.26 13.12
C ILE A 132 -4.15 10.25 14.25
N ALA A 133 -5.28 9.66 14.62
CA ALA A 133 -5.32 8.52 15.51
C ALA A 133 -4.41 7.49 14.86
N PHE A 134 -3.23 7.31 15.47
CA PHE A 134 -2.31 6.25 15.14
C PHE A 134 -3.15 4.98 15.11
N CYS A 135 -3.39 4.47 13.90
CA CYS A 135 -3.92 3.14 13.72
C CYS A 135 -2.97 2.23 14.49
N ASP A 136 -3.50 1.49 15.45
CA ASP A 136 -2.76 0.72 16.44
C ASP A 136 -2.14 -0.55 15.84
N ASP A 137 -1.52 -0.42 14.66
CA ASP A 137 -0.54 -1.37 14.14
C ASP A 137 0.80 -1.15 14.84
N THR A 138 0.76 -1.11 16.17
CA THR A 138 1.94 -1.29 17.02
C THR A 138 2.32 -2.78 17.01
N PHE A 139 2.57 -3.35 15.83
CA PHE A 139 3.39 -4.54 15.75
C PHE A 139 4.77 -4.11 16.24
N PRO A 140 5.25 -4.69 17.35
CA PRO A 140 6.46 -4.17 17.95
C PRO A 140 7.61 -4.43 16.97
N ILE A 141 8.27 -3.35 16.51
CA ILE A 141 9.44 -3.41 15.60
C ILE A 141 10.52 -4.34 16.18
N ALA A 142 10.54 -4.48 17.52
CA ALA A 142 11.32 -5.46 18.27
C ALA A 142 10.48 -6.10 19.39
N GLY A 143 10.69 -7.39 19.67
CA GLY A 143 9.98 -8.12 20.72
C GLY A 143 10.91 -9.03 21.51
N VAL A 144 10.49 -9.42 22.71
CA VAL A 144 11.20 -10.37 23.57
C VAL A 144 10.49 -11.71 23.50
N TYR A 145 11.24 -12.77 23.23
CA TYR A 145 10.75 -14.14 23.24
C TYR A 145 11.17 -14.83 24.53
N ASP A 146 10.19 -15.31 25.28
CA ASP A 146 10.38 -16.07 26.51
C ASP A 146 10.45 -17.57 26.18
N THR A 147 11.64 -18.14 26.32
CA THR A 147 11.90 -19.56 26.06
C THR A 147 11.34 -20.49 27.14
N THR A 148 10.94 -19.97 28.30
CA THR A 148 10.41 -20.79 29.41
C THR A 148 8.95 -21.17 29.22
N TYR A 149 8.16 -20.27 28.62
CA TYR A 149 6.73 -20.47 28.38
C TYR A 149 6.33 -20.34 26.90
N ASP A 150 7.31 -20.28 25.98
CA ASP A 150 7.10 -20.16 24.54
C ASP A 150 6.20 -18.97 24.15
N ASN A 151 6.42 -17.82 24.80
CA ASN A 151 5.57 -16.63 24.63
C ASN A 151 6.35 -15.46 24.01
N LYS A 152 5.66 -14.66 23.21
CA LYS A 152 6.19 -13.43 22.59
C LYS A 152 5.60 -12.20 23.25
N TYR A 153 6.46 -11.27 23.65
CA TYR A 153 6.08 -10.03 24.32
C TYR A 153 6.62 -8.80 23.57
N ASN A 154 5.85 -7.71 23.55
CA ASN A 154 6.39 -6.42 23.11
C ASN A 154 7.35 -5.83 24.16
N ILE A 155 8.15 -4.81 23.80
CA ILE A 155 9.16 -4.24 24.71
C ILE A 155 8.53 -3.67 25.99
N LYS A 156 7.35 -3.04 25.91
CA LYS A 156 6.65 -2.49 27.09
C LYS A 156 6.20 -3.58 28.07
N SER A 157 5.61 -4.66 27.59
CA SER A 157 5.11 -5.77 28.41
C SER A 157 6.23 -6.65 28.97
N SER A 158 7.33 -6.80 28.24
CA SER A 158 8.52 -7.52 28.72
C SER A 158 9.24 -6.81 29.87
N LEU A 159 9.23 -5.46 29.91
CA LEU A 159 9.73 -4.69 31.04
C LEU A 159 8.94 -4.98 32.33
N SER A 160 7.61 -4.98 32.25
CA SER A 160 6.73 -5.30 33.39
C SER A 160 6.94 -6.73 33.90
N LYS A 161 7.31 -7.66 33.01
CA LYS A 161 7.62 -9.06 33.33
C LYS A 161 9.08 -9.31 33.72
N LYS A 162 9.92 -8.26 33.74
CA LYS A 162 11.37 -8.35 34.01
C LYS A 162 12.11 -9.31 33.07
N LEU A 163 11.62 -9.46 31.84
CA LEU A 163 12.27 -10.27 30.80
C LEU A 163 13.39 -9.51 30.08
N VAL A 164 13.41 -8.17 30.22
CA VAL A 164 14.44 -7.26 29.70
C VAL A 164 14.71 -6.20 30.75
N ASP A 165 15.95 -5.74 30.87
CA ASP A 165 16.30 -4.67 31.80
C ASP A 165 15.84 -3.29 31.28
N PRO A 166 15.60 -2.31 32.17
CA PRO A 166 15.09 -1.00 31.78
C PRO A 166 15.98 -0.24 30.78
N MET A 167 17.30 -0.41 30.87
CA MET A 167 18.26 0.30 30.02
C MET A 167 18.23 -0.26 28.59
N THR A 168 18.15 -1.58 28.45
CA THR A 168 17.97 -2.26 27.16
C THR A 168 16.60 -1.99 26.58
N ALA A 169 15.53 -2.01 27.39
CA ALA A 169 14.18 -1.68 26.93
C ALA A 169 14.08 -0.27 26.36
N GLN A 170 14.72 0.72 27.01
CA GLN A 170 14.77 2.10 26.53
C GLN A 170 15.53 2.25 25.19
N LYS A 171 16.49 1.37 24.90
CA LYS A 171 17.22 1.37 23.61
C LYS A 171 16.43 0.73 22.47
N LEU A 172 15.46 -0.13 22.81
CA LEU A 172 14.63 -0.88 21.85
C LEU A 172 13.28 -0.20 21.56
N LEU A 173 12.92 0.82 22.32
CA LEU A 173 11.76 1.70 22.14
C LEU A 173 12.17 3.00 21.44
#